data_AF-A0A7R9M9K4-F1
#
_entry.id   AF-A0A7R9M9K4-F1
#
_cell.length_a   1.000
_cell.length_b   1.000
_cell.length_c   1.000
_cell.angle_alpha   90.00
_cell.angle_beta   90.00
_cell.angle_gamma   90.00
#
_symmetry.space_group_name_H-M   'P 1'
#
loop_
_entity.id
_entity.type
_entity.pdbx_description
1 polymer ?
#
loop_
_entity_poly.entity_id
_entity_poly.type
_entity_poly.pdbx_seq_one_letter_code
_entity_poly.pdbx_strand_id
1 'polypeptide(L)'
;MAFLKKYSFDGIVLEFTNGWSIDYMEKYIKLVTVLKEDFKASGYVLGSVLAAQLPGYEIKKVIEQVDFISVNTFDYNGPWHESPPQTPTGHGASLTDIQASMTIWGDQIDKAQMSKLLISLPFYGHTWKLADPTDHSVGAKASDKGPAQPFTNSSGLIGWNELMLKMKDGGLIMEEDKVAGSVYFYKDDLWATAEDEATIKAKTNWATTEGFGGVTVRAINYDDFNDQFDQLPKQKGTDKSLVAIGGFTHASEIVAALDNPSLFSKNSMAFLKKYSFDGIVLEFTNGWSIDYMEKYIKLVTVLK
;
A
#
# COMPACT_ATOMS: atom_id res chain seq x y z
N MET A 1 -23.07 1.70 -11.08
CA MET A 1 -24.14 1.30 -10.12
C MET A 1 -24.56 -0.16 -10.20
N ALA A 2 -24.99 -0.68 -11.36
CA ALA A 2 -25.51 -2.07 -11.44
C ALA A 2 -24.50 -3.13 -10.97
N PHE A 3 -23.21 -2.96 -11.29
CA PHE A 3 -22.13 -3.83 -10.82
C PHE A 3 -22.02 -3.82 -9.29
N LEU A 4 -21.93 -2.64 -8.67
CA LEU A 4 -21.84 -2.48 -7.21
C LEU A 4 -23.03 -3.12 -6.51
N LYS A 5 -24.24 -2.90 -7.02
CA LYS A 5 -25.46 -3.51 -6.48
C LYS A 5 -25.48 -5.03 -6.63
N LYS A 6 -25.15 -5.54 -7.82
CA LYS A 6 -25.14 -6.97 -8.13
C LYS A 6 -24.19 -7.74 -7.21
N TYR A 7 -23.02 -7.17 -6.97
CA TYR A 7 -21.97 -7.79 -6.17
C TYR A 7 -21.89 -7.20 -4.76
N SER A 8 -22.90 -6.43 -4.33
CA SER A 8 -23.00 -5.73 -3.04
C SER A 8 -21.67 -5.16 -2.54
N PHE A 9 -21.03 -4.34 -3.37
CA PHE A 9 -19.89 -3.52 -2.96
C PHE A 9 -20.39 -2.22 -2.34
N ASP A 10 -19.70 -1.73 -1.30
CA ASP A 10 -20.03 -0.48 -0.62
C ASP A 10 -19.51 0.77 -1.35
N GLY A 11 -18.72 0.61 -2.42
CA GLY A 11 -18.11 1.73 -3.10
C GLY A 11 -17.14 1.36 -4.21
N ILE A 12 -16.42 2.39 -4.69
CA ILE A 12 -15.32 2.28 -5.64
C ILE A 12 -14.14 3.07 -5.10
N VAL A 13 -12.94 2.51 -5.23
CA VAL A 13 -11.69 3.25 -5.08
C VAL A 13 -11.02 3.31 -6.46
N LEU A 14 -10.76 4.52 -6.95
CA LEU A 14 -10.13 4.73 -8.25
C LEU A 14 -8.63 4.96 -8.07
N GLU A 15 -7.82 4.04 -8.58
CA GLU A 15 -6.37 4.21 -8.64
C GLU A 15 -5.97 4.94 -9.93
N PHE A 16 -5.33 6.09 -9.79
CA PHE A 16 -4.91 6.93 -10.91
C PHE A 16 -3.39 7.15 -10.87
N THR A 17 -2.65 6.18 -11.41
CA THR A 17 -1.19 6.08 -11.29
C THR A 17 -0.39 6.56 -12.50
N ASN A 18 -1.03 6.84 -13.63
CA ASN A 18 -0.36 7.16 -14.90
C ASN A 18 -0.71 8.56 -15.48
N GLY A 19 -1.23 9.45 -14.65
CA GLY A 19 -1.90 10.67 -15.07
C GLY A 19 -1.04 11.92 -15.26
N TRP A 20 0.24 11.79 -15.59
CA TRP A 20 1.24 12.88 -15.54
C TRP A 20 0.98 14.10 -16.45
N SER A 21 -0.13 14.14 -17.19
CA SER A 21 -0.54 15.33 -17.95
C SER A 21 -1.77 16.00 -17.35
N ILE A 22 -1.76 17.34 -17.40
CA ILE A 22 -2.86 18.21 -16.96
C ILE A 22 -4.19 17.79 -17.60
N ASP A 23 -4.17 17.41 -18.89
CA ASP A 23 -5.35 16.96 -19.64
C ASP A 23 -6.01 15.70 -19.03
N TYR A 24 -5.22 14.75 -18.54
CA TYR A 24 -5.78 13.57 -17.88
C TYR A 24 -6.34 13.92 -16.51
N MET A 25 -5.78 14.93 -15.84
CA MET A 25 -6.27 15.39 -14.55
C MET A 25 -7.62 16.09 -14.63
N GLU A 26 -7.84 16.96 -15.61
CA GLU A 26 -9.16 17.56 -15.81
C GLU A 26 -10.24 16.50 -16.09
N LYS A 27 -9.89 15.49 -16.90
CA LYS A 27 -10.78 14.34 -17.17
C LYS A 27 -11.04 13.51 -15.91
N TYR A 28 -10.02 13.32 -15.08
CA TYR A 28 -10.15 12.60 -13.81
C TYR A 28 -11.06 13.35 -12.84
N ILE A 29 -10.87 14.67 -12.67
CA ILE A 29 -11.73 15.53 -11.85
C ILE A 29 -13.18 15.42 -12.34
N LYS A 30 -13.41 15.53 -13.64
CA LYS A 30 -14.76 15.38 -14.23
C LYS A 30 -15.37 14.01 -13.92
N LEU A 31 -14.58 12.94 -14.00
CA LEU A 31 -15.02 11.59 -13.68
C LEU A 31 -15.46 11.47 -12.21
N VAL A 32 -14.62 11.92 -11.27
CA VAL A 32 -14.95 11.82 -9.83
C VAL A 32 -16.12 12.72 -9.44
N THR A 33 -16.28 13.90 -10.06
CA THR A 33 -17.46 14.76 -9.86
C THR A 33 -18.75 14.04 -10.25
N VAL A 34 -18.80 13.47 -11.46
CA VAL A 34 -20.00 12.77 -11.94
C VAL A 34 -20.30 11.54 -11.07
N LEU A 35 -19.27 10.78 -10.69
CA LEU A 35 -19.45 9.62 -9.80
C LEU A 35 -19.95 10.05 -8.42
N LYS A 36 -19.47 11.17 -7.87
CA LYS A 36 -19.90 11.64 -6.55
C LYS A 36 -21.39 11.96 -6.50
N GLU A 37 -21.92 12.61 -7.54
CA GLU A 37 -23.34 12.92 -7.65
C GLU A 37 -24.20 11.65 -7.62
N ASP A 38 -23.83 10.64 -8.42
CA ASP A 38 -24.52 9.34 -8.46
C ASP A 38 -24.42 8.58 -7.13
N PHE A 39 -23.25 8.61 -6.48
CA PHE A 39 -22.97 7.87 -5.26
C PHE A 39 -23.69 8.48 -4.06
N LYS A 40 -23.83 9.82 -4.00
CA LYS A 40 -24.53 10.53 -2.92
C LYS A 40 -25.99 10.08 -2.80
N ALA A 41 -26.67 9.84 -3.92
CA ALA A 41 -28.05 9.36 -3.92
C ALA A 41 -28.18 7.89 -3.47
N SER A 42 -27.10 7.11 -3.59
CA SER A 42 -27.10 5.66 -3.39
C SER A 42 -26.42 5.21 -2.10
N GLY A 43 -25.72 6.11 -1.39
CA GLY A 43 -24.98 5.81 -0.16
C GLY A 43 -23.64 5.08 -0.37
N TYR A 44 -23.14 5.02 -1.60
CA TYR A 44 -21.86 4.38 -1.91
C TYR A 44 -20.66 5.28 -1.56
N VAL A 45 -19.54 4.67 -1.19
CA VAL A 45 -18.25 5.31 -0.93
C VAL A 45 -17.47 5.50 -2.23
N LEU A 46 -16.88 6.68 -2.44
CA LEU A 46 -15.96 6.95 -3.53
C LEU A 46 -14.59 7.33 -2.97
N GLY A 47 -13.61 6.46 -3.11
CA GLY A 47 -12.21 6.73 -2.76
C GLY A 47 -11.34 6.97 -3.99
N SER A 48 -10.16 7.54 -3.77
CA SER A 48 -9.12 7.67 -4.79
C SER A 48 -7.78 7.18 -4.24
N VAL A 49 -6.96 6.55 -5.07
CA VAL A 49 -5.55 6.26 -4.80
C VAL A 49 -4.71 7.10 -5.75
N LEU A 50 -3.78 7.88 -5.21
CA LEU A 50 -2.96 8.85 -5.96
C LEU A 50 -1.50 8.77 -5.52
N ALA A 51 -0.55 9.01 -6.43
CA ALA A 51 0.88 9.00 -6.10
C ALA A 51 1.24 10.11 -5.10
N ALA A 52 2.24 9.92 -4.23
CA ALA A 52 2.68 10.99 -3.33
C ALA A 52 3.25 12.21 -4.07
N GLN A 53 3.95 11.99 -5.18
CA GLN A 53 4.57 13.03 -6.00
C GLN A 53 3.75 13.30 -7.25
N LEU A 54 2.95 14.37 -7.23
CA LEU A 54 2.05 14.75 -8.32
C LEU A 54 2.26 16.22 -8.73
N PRO A 55 3.20 16.51 -9.65
CA PRO A 55 3.45 17.87 -10.08
C PRO A 55 2.25 18.45 -10.84
N GLY A 56 1.75 19.60 -10.38
CA GLY A 56 0.70 20.36 -11.08
C GLY A 56 -0.74 19.89 -10.86
N TYR A 57 -0.99 19.06 -9.85
CA TYR A 57 -2.33 18.52 -9.58
C TYR A 57 -3.14 19.46 -8.68
N GLU A 58 -4.40 19.68 -9.04
CA GLU A 58 -5.35 20.43 -8.21
C GLU A 58 -5.98 19.52 -7.16
N ILE A 59 -5.19 19.09 -6.17
CA ILE A 59 -5.59 18.13 -5.12
C ILE A 59 -6.91 18.58 -4.44
N LYS A 60 -7.08 19.89 -4.24
CA LYS A 60 -8.30 20.49 -3.70
C LYS A 60 -9.56 20.10 -4.50
N LYS A 61 -9.50 20.15 -5.83
CA LYS A 61 -10.66 19.80 -6.67
C LYS A 61 -10.98 18.32 -6.62
N VAL A 62 -10.01 17.45 -6.34
CA VAL A 62 -10.26 16.01 -6.20
C VAL A 62 -10.84 15.70 -4.83
N ILE A 63 -10.24 16.19 -3.75
CA ILE A 63 -10.64 15.86 -2.36
C ILE A 63 -12.08 16.30 -2.03
N GLU A 64 -12.56 17.37 -2.70
CA GLU A 64 -13.95 17.84 -2.60
C GLU A 64 -14.95 16.85 -3.21
N GLN A 65 -14.53 16.02 -4.17
CA GLN A 65 -15.39 15.10 -4.93
C GLN A 65 -15.31 13.65 -4.43
N VAL A 66 -14.43 13.34 -3.49
CA VAL A 66 -14.26 11.97 -2.95
C VAL A 66 -14.49 11.93 -1.44
N ASP A 67 -14.75 10.74 -0.93
CA ASP A 67 -14.89 10.46 0.50
C ASP A 67 -13.52 10.37 1.18
N PHE A 68 -12.51 9.86 0.47
CA PHE A 68 -11.11 9.87 0.92
C PHE A 68 -10.13 9.79 -0.26
N ILE A 69 -8.88 10.18 -0.02
CA ILE A 69 -7.74 9.90 -0.89
C ILE A 69 -6.70 9.10 -0.09
N SER A 70 -6.33 7.94 -0.60
CA SER A 70 -5.15 7.19 -0.18
C SER A 70 -3.95 7.66 -1.00
N VAL A 71 -2.97 8.26 -0.32
CA VAL A 71 -1.74 8.74 -0.95
C VAL A 71 -0.70 7.61 -0.90
N ASN A 72 -0.14 7.23 -2.05
CA ASN A 72 0.92 6.21 -2.14
C ASN A 72 2.23 6.77 -1.59
N THR A 73 2.35 6.75 -0.27
CA THR A 73 3.49 7.22 0.51
C THR A 73 4.52 6.10 0.73
N PHE A 74 4.84 5.41 -0.36
CA PHE A 74 5.79 4.31 -0.45
C PHE A 74 6.47 4.35 -1.83
N ASP A 75 7.38 3.41 -2.10
CA ASP A 75 8.20 3.34 -3.31
C ASP A 75 9.08 4.60 -3.53
N TYR A 76 9.44 5.32 -2.46
CA TYR A 76 10.34 6.49 -2.57
C TYR A 76 11.72 6.10 -3.09
N ASN A 77 12.22 4.92 -2.72
CA ASN A 77 13.45 4.32 -3.23
C ASN A 77 13.22 2.87 -3.63
N GLY A 78 13.92 2.44 -4.68
CA GLY A 78 13.86 1.10 -5.22
C GLY A 78 14.90 0.89 -6.33
N PRO A 79 15.15 -0.37 -6.75
CA PRO A 79 16.12 -0.71 -7.79
C PRO A 79 15.53 -0.48 -9.20
N TRP A 80 15.20 0.77 -9.52
CA TRP A 80 14.42 1.16 -10.70
C TRP A 80 15.23 1.27 -12.01
N HIS A 81 14.51 1.14 -13.12
CA HIS A 81 14.74 1.64 -14.50
C HIS A 81 16.08 1.46 -15.24
N GLU A 82 17.14 0.94 -14.64
CA GLU A 82 18.35 0.55 -15.39
C GLU A 82 18.50 -0.98 -15.46
N SER A 83 19.25 -1.47 -16.44
CA SER A 83 19.53 -2.90 -16.62
C SER A 83 21.04 -3.12 -16.75
N PRO A 84 21.74 -3.50 -15.66
CA PRO A 84 21.20 -3.67 -14.30
C PRO A 84 20.95 -2.31 -13.61
N PRO A 85 20.01 -2.24 -12.64
CA PRO A 85 19.76 -1.02 -11.87
C PRO A 85 20.95 -0.72 -10.96
N GLN A 86 21.53 0.48 -11.10
CA GLN A 86 22.66 0.95 -10.28
C GLN A 86 22.23 2.02 -9.26
N THR A 87 20.94 2.05 -8.92
CA THR A 87 20.46 2.98 -7.90
C THR A 87 21.00 2.58 -6.53
N PRO A 88 21.43 3.56 -5.71
CA PRO A 88 21.86 3.26 -4.35
C PRO A 88 20.71 2.72 -3.50
N THR A 89 21.04 2.01 -2.42
CA THR A 89 20.06 1.57 -1.42
C THR A 89 19.38 2.77 -0.78
N GLY A 90 18.13 2.61 -0.36
CA GLY A 90 17.34 3.67 0.25
C GLY A 90 16.03 3.15 0.80
N HIS A 91 15.42 3.90 1.71
CA HIS A 91 14.16 3.50 2.36
C HIS A 91 12.97 3.61 1.41
N GLY A 92 12.08 2.61 1.42
CA GLY A 92 10.90 2.57 0.57
C GLY A 92 9.77 3.47 1.06
N ALA A 93 9.65 3.66 2.38
CA ALA A 93 8.57 4.43 3.01
C ALA A 93 9.04 5.15 4.29
N SER A 94 10.16 5.88 4.25
CA SER A 94 10.68 6.57 5.45
C SER A 94 9.65 7.56 6.03
N LEU A 95 9.59 7.70 7.36
CA LEU A 95 8.69 8.68 7.98
C LEU A 95 9.01 10.11 7.49
N THR A 96 10.28 10.42 7.25
CA THR A 96 10.71 11.72 6.72
C THR A 96 10.16 12.02 5.32
N ASP A 97 10.15 11.02 4.42
CA ASP A 97 9.61 11.19 3.06
C ASP A 97 8.07 11.28 3.07
N ILE A 98 7.43 10.47 3.93
CA ILE A 98 5.99 10.52 4.17
C ILE A 98 5.61 11.92 4.68
N GLN A 99 6.32 12.43 5.68
CA GLN A 99 6.11 13.77 6.24
C GLN A 99 6.22 14.85 5.16
N ALA A 100 7.32 14.85 4.41
CA ALA A 100 7.54 15.82 3.36
C ALA A 100 6.41 15.81 2.31
N SER A 101 5.99 14.61 1.89
CA SER A 101 4.90 14.46 0.93
C SER A 101 3.58 14.96 1.50
N MET A 102 3.21 14.51 2.70
CA MET A 102 1.92 14.83 3.28
C MET A 102 1.78 16.29 3.75
N THR A 103 2.89 16.96 4.10
CA THR A 103 2.89 18.42 4.29
C THR A 103 2.48 19.13 3.00
N ILE A 104 3.08 18.77 1.86
CA ILE A 104 2.74 19.34 0.55
C ILE A 104 1.26 19.09 0.21
N TRP A 105 0.74 17.90 0.52
CA TRP A 105 -0.68 17.57 0.31
C TRP A 105 -1.61 18.39 1.22
N GLY A 106 -1.30 18.47 2.51
CA GLY A 106 -2.08 19.18 3.51
C GLY A 106 -2.11 20.70 3.34
N ASP A 107 -1.11 21.27 2.66
CA ASP A 107 -1.04 22.69 2.32
C ASP A 107 -1.87 23.06 1.07
N GLN A 108 -2.23 22.07 0.24
CA GLN A 108 -3.03 22.27 -0.97
C GLN A 108 -4.55 22.17 -0.74
N ILE A 109 -5.00 21.84 0.48
CA ILE A 109 -6.41 21.59 0.79
C ILE A 109 -6.90 22.43 1.97
N ASP A 110 -8.22 22.57 2.09
CA ASP A 110 -8.81 23.20 3.27
C ASP A 110 -8.63 22.30 4.49
N LYS A 111 -8.31 22.87 5.66
CA LYS A 111 -8.06 22.09 6.89
C LYS A 111 -9.24 21.20 7.30
N ALA A 112 -10.48 21.58 6.96
CA ALA A 112 -11.67 20.77 7.18
C ALA A 112 -11.72 19.47 6.34
N GLN A 113 -10.83 19.30 5.37
CA GLN A 113 -10.71 18.10 4.53
C GLN A 113 -9.50 17.22 4.92
N MET A 114 -8.69 17.60 5.94
CA MET A 114 -7.51 16.84 6.36
C MET A 114 -7.82 15.37 6.68
N SER A 115 -8.96 15.12 7.34
CA SER A 115 -9.42 13.79 7.71
C SER A 115 -9.84 12.91 6.52
N LYS A 116 -9.86 13.44 5.29
CA LYS A 116 -10.07 12.65 4.07
C LYS A 116 -8.76 12.16 3.45
N LEU A 117 -7.61 12.67 3.86
CA LEU A 117 -6.32 12.17 3.39
C LEU A 117 -5.85 11.01 4.26
N LEU A 118 -5.46 9.90 3.62
CA LEU A 118 -4.91 8.71 4.26
C LEU A 118 -3.49 8.49 3.71
N ILE A 119 -2.55 8.14 4.58
CA ILE A 119 -1.23 7.65 4.11
C ILE A 119 -1.31 6.18 3.76
N SER A 120 -0.52 5.72 2.81
CA SER A 120 -0.47 4.30 2.45
C SER A 120 0.87 3.70 2.85
N LEU A 121 0.84 2.58 3.56
CA LEU A 121 2.02 1.90 4.11
C LEU A 121 2.27 0.58 3.40
N PRO A 122 3.52 0.27 2.99
CA PRO A 122 3.82 -0.94 2.27
C PRO A 122 4.01 -2.13 3.23
N PHE A 123 3.43 -3.28 2.89
CA PHE A 123 3.69 -4.58 3.51
C PHE A 123 4.72 -5.39 2.71
N TYR A 124 5.36 -4.76 1.75
CA TYR A 124 6.51 -5.26 1.01
C TYR A 124 7.66 -4.28 1.19
N GLY A 125 8.81 -4.68 0.68
CA GLY A 125 9.90 -3.76 0.42
C GLY A 125 10.67 -4.10 -0.83
N HIS A 126 11.66 -3.27 -1.12
CA HIS A 126 12.52 -3.42 -2.26
C HIS A 126 13.83 -4.07 -1.86
N THR A 127 14.44 -4.80 -2.79
CA THR A 127 15.69 -5.50 -2.54
C THR A 127 16.76 -5.14 -3.57
N TRP A 128 18.00 -5.06 -3.12
CA TRP A 128 19.18 -4.79 -3.93
C TRP A 128 20.20 -5.90 -3.74
N LYS A 129 21.01 -6.09 -4.77
CA LYS A 129 22.29 -6.79 -4.67
C LYS A 129 23.40 -5.75 -4.55
N LEU A 130 24.03 -5.68 -3.38
CA LEU A 130 25.14 -4.76 -3.10
C LEU A 130 26.31 -4.98 -4.06
N ALA A 131 26.96 -3.89 -4.46
CA ALA A 131 28.20 -3.95 -5.23
C ALA A 131 29.40 -4.31 -4.35
N ASP A 132 29.39 -3.85 -3.10
CA ASP A 132 30.32 -4.24 -2.05
C ASP A 132 29.53 -4.93 -0.92
N PRO A 133 29.67 -6.25 -0.73
CA PRO A 133 28.96 -7.00 0.33
C PRO A 133 29.35 -6.61 1.76
N THR A 134 30.28 -5.68 1.96
CA THR A 134 30.68 -5.16 3.27
C THR A 134 30.13 -3.76 3.56
N ASP A 135 29.51 -3.10 2.57
CA ASP A 135 28.85 -1.81 2.74
C ASP A 135 27.33 -1.99 2.77
N HIS A 136 26.79 -2.14 3.97
CA HIS A 136 25.35 -2.28 4.21
C HIS A 136 24.64 -0.94 4.50
N SER A 137 25.34 0.19 4.33
CA SER A 137 24.78 1.50 4.66
C SER A 137 23.61 1.88 3.76
N VAL A 138 22.74 2.77 4.26
CA VAL A 138 21.77 3.46 3.40
C VAL A 138 22.56 4.35 2.44
N GLY A 139 22.31 4.22 1.14
CA GLY A 139 23.08 4.89 0.09
C GLY A 139 24.20 4.03 -0.51
N ALA A 140 24.41 2.81 -0.01
CA ALA A 140 25.36 1.86 -0.56
C ALA A 140 25.07 1.57 -2.04
N LYS A 141 26.13 1.37 -2.82
CA LYS A 141 25.98 1.08 -4.25
C LYS A 141 25.46 -0.34 -4.47
N ALA A 142 24.50 -0.47 -5.37
CA ALA A 142 24.02 -1.77 -5.83
C ALA A 142 24.58 -2.10 -7.22
N SER A 143 24.77 -3.41 -7.45
CA SER A 143 25.16 -3.97 -8.74
C SER A 143 23.96 -4.51 -9.53
N ASP A 144 22.86 -4.84 -8.85
CA ASP A 144 21.63 -5.35 -9.45
C ASP A 144 20.46 -5.27 -8.46
N LYS A 145 19.27 -5.69 -8.90
CA LYS A 145 18.14 -6.03 -8.03
C LYS A 145 18.50 -7.19 -7.12
N GLY A 146 17.89 -7.22 -5.93
CA GLY A 146 17.90 -8.42 -5.12
C GLY A 146 17.21 -9.59 -5.85
N PRO A 147 17.58 -10.84 -5.54
CA PRO A 147 17.00 -12.01 -6.18
C PRO A 147 15.48 -12.08 -5.96
N ALA A 148 14.77 -12.65 -6.93
CA ALA A 148 13.36 -12.98 -6.78
C ALA A 148 13.16 -13.95 -5.60
N GLN A 149 12.08 -13.75 -4.85
CA GLN A 149 11.75 -14.56 -3.68
C GLN A 149 10.69 -15.62 -4.02
N PRO A 150 10.54 -16.69 -3.22
CA PRO A 150 9.70 -17.84 -3.58
C PRO A 150 8.21 -17.53 -3.74
N PHE A 151 7.68 -16.58 -2.97
CA PHE A 151 6.31 -16.11 -3.08
C PHE A 151 6.28 -14.93 -4.04
N THR A 152 6.93 -13.79 -3.74
CA THR A 152 6.79 -12.60 -4.58
C THR A 152 7.36 -12.75 -6.00
N ASN A 153 8.20 -13.73 -6.28
CA ASN A 153 8.64 -14.14 -7.62
C ASN A 153 9.00 -12.98 -8.57
N SER A 154 9.55 -11.91 -8.01
CA SER A 154 9.89 -10.67 -8.72
C SER A 154 11.19 -10.15 -8.16
N SER A 155 12.21 -10.02 -9.03
CA SER A 155 13.50 -9.49 -8.61
C SER A 155 13.36 -8.04 -8.13
N GLY A 156 13.99 -7.74 -6.99
CA GLY A 156 13.93 -6.43 -6.38
C GLY A 156 12.71 -6.18 -5.49
N LEU A 157 11.94 -7.21 -5.18
CA LEU A 157 10.76 -7.16 -4.32
C LEU A 157 10.85 -8.26 -3.25
N ILE A 158 10.36 -7.96 -2.05
CA ILE A 158 10.20 -8.94 -0.97
C ILE A 158 8.93 -8.63 -0.17
N GLY A 159 8.10 -9.62 0.09
CA GLY A 159 6.96 -9.46 0.99
C GLY A 159 7.38 -9.53 2.46
N TRP A 160 6.63 -8.90 3.37
CA TRP A 160 6.89 -9.01 4.81
C TRP A 160 6.93 -10.46 5.28
N ASN A 161 6.01 -11.31 4.80
CA ASN A 161 6.00 -12.76 5.02
C ASN A 161 7.32 -13.46 4.64
N GLU A 162 7.91 -13.11 3.50
CA GLU A 162 9.19 -13.68 3.03
C GLU A 162 10.37 -13.19 3.85
N LEU A 163 10.34 -11.91 4.23
CA LEU A 163 11.35 -11.30 5.07
C LEU A 163 11.35 -11.95 6.46
N MET A 164 10.18 -12.19 7.05
CA MET A 164 10.01 -12.90 8.32
C MET A 164 10.58 -14.33 8.27
N LEU A 165 10.35 -15.07 7.18
CA LEU A 165 10.97 -16.39 7.00
C LEU A 165 12.49 -16.32 6.97
N LYS A 166 13.06 -15.34 6.23
CA LYS A 166 14.52 -15.15 6.20
C LYS A 166 15.11 -14.75 7.54
N MET A 167 14.41 -13.91 8.31
CA MET A 167 14.82 -13.57 9.67
C MET A 167 14.84 -14.79 10.59
N LYS A 168 13.80 -15.64 10.50
CA LYS A 168 13.68 -16.87 11.29
C LYS A 168 14.79 -17.88 10.98
N ASP A 169 15.22 -17.96 9.73
CA ASP A 169 16.35 -18.81 9.30
C ASP A 169 17.72 -18.25 9.73
N GLY A 170 17.75 -17.21 10.58
CA GLY A 170 18.97 -16.52 11.02
C GLY A 170 19.66 -15.76 9.90
N GLY A 171 18.91 -15.43 8.84
CA GLY A 171 19.44 -14.88 7.61
C GLY A 171 19.73 -13.40 7.70
N LEU A 172 18.74 -12.60 8.06
CA LEU A 172 18.81 -11.15 7.94
C LEU A 172 19.18 -10.47 9.26
N ILE A 173 20.05 -9.47 9.17
CA ILE A 173 20.28 -8.48 10.22
C ILE A 173 19.33 -7.31 9.96
N MET A 174 18.67 -6.82 11.00
CA MET A 174 17.82 -5.63 10.97
C MET A 174 18.57 -4.46 11.58
N GLU A 175 18.52 -3.31 10.92
CA GLU A 175 19.07 -2.04 11.43
C GLU A 175 17.99 -0.97 11.50
N GLU A 176 18.04 -0.19 12.57
CA GLU A 176 17.16 0.97 12.77
C GLU A 176 17.80 2.24 12.19
N ASP A 177 17.09 2.91 11.29
CA ASP A 177 17.39 4.29 10.90
C ASP A 177 16.43 5.25 11.62
N LYS A 178 16.86 5.69 12.80
CA LYS A 178 16.07 6.58 13.66
C LYS A 178 15.86 7.96 13.07
N VAL A 179 16.75 8.41 12.18
CA VAL A 179 16.62 9.72 11.52
C VAL A 179 15.54 9.65 10.46
N ALA A 180 15.53 8.59 9.65
CA ALA A 180 14.52 8.35 8.64
C ALA A 180 13.17 7.87 9.23
N GLY A 181 13.17 7.36 10.47
CA GLY A 181 12.00 6.69 11.07
C GLY A 181 11.63 5.42 10.31
N SER A 182 12.63 4.61 9.99
CA SER A 182 12.51 3.40 9.17
C SER A 182 13.47 2.31 9.65
N VAL A 183 13.29 1.10 9.14
CA VAL A 183 14.24 -0.01 9.29
C VAL A 183 14.70 -0.50 7.92
N TYR A 184 15.84 -1.18 7.88
CA TYR A 184 16.30 -1.93 6.73
C TYR A 184 16.95 -3.24 7.17
N PHE A 185 17.10 -4.15 6.22
CA PHE A 185 17.57 -5.50 6.46
C PHE A 185 18.69 -5.85 5.49
N TYR A 186 19.67 -6.61 5.96
CA TYR A 186 20.73 -7.08 5.07
C TYR A 186 21.29 -8.45 5.47
N LYS A 187 21.92 -9.10 4.50
CA LYS A 187 22.78 -10.28 4.68
C LYS A 187 23.67 -10.43 3.47
N ASP A 188 24.97 -10.60 3.68
CA ASP A 188 25.93 -10.76 2.58
C ASP A 188 25.77 -9.61 1.58
N ASP A 189 25.41 -9.90 0.32
CA ASP A 189 25.14 -8.91 -0.72
C ASP A 189 23.64 -8.54 -0.87
N LEU A 190 22.74 -9.11 -0.07
CA LEU A 190 21.33 -8.74 -0.05
C LEU A 190 21.11 -7.53 0.87
N TRP A 191 20.46 -6.50 0.34
CA TRP A 191 19.93 -5.38 1.11
C TRP A 191 18.44 -5.23 0.81
N ALA A 192 17.62 -4.95 1.83
CA ALA A 192 16.18 -4.90 1.71
C ALA A 192 15.58 -3.76 2.54
N THR A 193 14.60 -3.04 1.98
CA THR A 193 13.67 -2.25 2.79
C THR A 193 12.57 -3.15 3.33
N ALA A 194 11.98 -2.74 4.45
CA ALA A 194 10.65 -3.15 4.88
C ALA A 194 10.20 -2.26 6.03
N GLU A 195 8.96 -2.46 6.44
CA GLU A 195 8.36 -1.83 7.62
C GLU A 195 8.15 -2.91 8.67
N ASP A 196 8.70 -2.71 9.87
CA ASP A 196 8.40 -3.54 11.02
C ASP A 196 7.19 -3.02 11.80
N GLU A 197 6.75 -3.75 12.82
CA GLU A 197 5.60 -3.35 13.63
C GLU A 197 5.79 -1.96 14.28
N ALA A 198 7.02 -1.64 14.71
CA ALA A 198 7.33 -0.39 15.39
C ALA A 198 7.23 0.81 14.43
N THR A 199 7.77 0.69 13.22
CA THR A 199 7.73 1.73 12.19
C THR A 199 6.31 1.94 11.65
N ILE A 200 5.53 0.88 11.39
CA ILE A 200 4.11 0.98 11.04
C ILE A 200 3.35 1.74 12.14
N LYS A 201 3.51 1.33 13.40
CA LYS A 201 2.84 1.97 14.54
C LYS A 201 3.21 3.44 14.67
N ALA A 202 4.50 3.78 14.52
CA ALA A 202 4.96 5.16 14.58
C ALA A 202 4.34 6.01 13.47
N LYS A 203 4.30 5.50 12.24
CA LYS A 203 3.73 6.19 11.07
C LYS A 203 2.22 6.37 11.19
N THR A 204 1.50 5.34 11.67
CA THR A 204 0.06 5.44 11.97
C THR A 204 -0.22 6.49 13.05
N ASN A 205 0.52 6.46 14.16
CA ASN A 205 0.32 7.43 15.26
C ASN A 205 0.62 8.87 14.81
N TRP A 206 1.67 9.06 14.02
CA TRP A 206 1.99 10.36 13.44
C TRP A 206 0.84 10.83 12.53
N ALA A 207 0.32 9.96 11.65
CA ALA A 207 -0.78 10.34 10.75
C ALA A 207 -2.02 10.80 11.51
N THR A 208 -2.42 10.07 12.56
CA THR A 208 -3.53 10.47 13.43
C THR A 208 -3.26 11.79 14.16
N THR A 209 -2.04 12.01 14.64
CA THR A 209 -1.67 13.22 15.39
C THR A 209 -1.72 14.48 14.50
N GLU A 210 -1.34 14.36 13.23
CA GLU A 210 -1.41 15.44 12.24
C GLU A 210 -2.84 15.70 11.71
N GLY A 211 -3.82 14.89 12.12
CA GLY A 211 -5.22 15.05 11.73
C GLY A 211 -5.57 14.43 10.37
N PHE A 212 -4.72 13.55 9.84
CA PHE A 212 -5.07 12.70 8.69
C PHE A 212 -6.09 11.63 9.10
N GLY A 213 -6.87 11.15 8.13
CA GLY A 213 -8.00 10.25 8.36
C GLY A 213 -7.62 8.82 8.75
N GLY A 214 -6.34 8.48 8.70
CA GLY A 214 -5.83 7.14 9.00
C GLY A 214 -4.83 6.65 7.98
N VAL A 215 -4.76 5.33 7.83
CA VAL A 215 -3.81 4.64 6.94
C VAL A 215 -4.52 3.62 6.05
N THR A 216 -3.96 3.39 4.87
CA THR A 216 -4.21 2.22 4.04
C THR A 216 -2.94 1.37 3.96
N VAL A 217 -3.05 0.14 3.48
CA VAL A 217 -1.92 -0.80 3.36
C VAL A 217 -1.77 -1.32 1.94
N ARG A 218 -0.54 -1.45 1.46
CA ARG A 218 -0.21 -1.99 0.13
C ARG A 218 0.79 -3.13 0.29
N ALA A 219 0.42 -4.40 0.18
CA ALA A 219 -0.93 -4.95 0.17
C ALA A 219 -0.94 -6.12 1.14
N ILE A 220 -2.13 -6.47 1.67
CA ILE A 220 -2.23 -7.48 2.73
C ILE A 220 -1.60 -8.83 2.35
N ASN A 221 -1.54 -9.20 1.06
CA ASN A 221 -1.03 -10.49 0.61
C ASN A 221 0.46 -10.68 0.90
N TYR A 222 1.16 -9.59 1.23
CA TYR A 222 2.54 -9.65 1.69
C TYR A 222 2.67 -9.76 3.21
N ASP A 223 1.58 -9.63 3.96
CA ASP A 223 1.61 -9.80 5.42
C ASP A 223 1.83 -11.26 5.83
N ASP A 224 2.33 -11.47 7.04
CA ASP A 224 2.46 -12.80 7.62
C ASP A 224 1.11 -13.27 8.18
N PHE A 225 0.39 -14.06 7.39
CA PHE A 225 -0.87 -14.69 7.78
C PHE A 225 -0.72 -15.80 8.85
N ASN A 226 0.49 -16.08 9.36
CA ASN A 226 0.74 -17.11 10.38
C ASN A 226 0.79 -16.56 11.82
N ASP A 227 -0.08 -15.59 12.15
CA ASP A 227 -0.33 -15.09 13.52
C ASP A 227 0.78 -14.26 14.20
N GLN A 228 1.82 -13.79 13.49
CA GLN A 228 2.94 -13.06 14.13
C GLN A 228 2.76 -11.55 14.26
N PHE A 229 1.93 -10.93 13.41
CA PHE A 229 1.50 -9.56 13.61
C PHE A 229 0.53 -9.62 14.80
N ASP A 230 0.80 -8.99 15.95
CA ASP A 230 -0.10 -9.02 17.14
C ASP A 230 -0.39 -7.64 17.76
N GLN A 231 0.06 -6.52 17.15
CA GLN A 231 0.18 -5.24 17.89
C GLN A 231 -0.25 -3.93 17.20
N LEU A 232 -1.10 -3.92 16.16
CA LEU A 232 -1.74 -2.65 15.77
C LEU A 232 -2.68 -2.18 16.90
N PRO A 233 -2.69 -0.87 17.22
CA PRO A 233 -3.46 -0.36 18.34
C PRO A 233 -4.96 -0.64 18.14
N LYS A 234 -5.58 -1.29 19.13
CA LYS A 234 -7.03 -1.36 19.27
C LYS A 234 -7.56 0.03 19.59
N GLN A 235 -7.69 0.91 18.59
CA GLN A 235 -8.39 2.17 18.78
C GLN A 235 -9.89 1.88 18.93
N LYS A 236 -10.46 2.32 20.06
CA LYS A 236 -11.91 2.37 20.30
C LYS A 236 -12.38 3.74 19.83
N GLY A 237 -13.08 3.80 18.69
CA GLY A 237 -13.61 5.06 18.15
C GLY A 237 -14.31 4.85 16.82
N THR A 238 -15.15 5.80 16.43
CA THR A 238 -16.04 5.81 15.25
C THR A 238 -15.33 5.97 13.89
N ASP A 239 -14.05 5.62 13.82
CA ASP A 239 -13.18 5.96 12.70
C ASP A 239 -13.10 4.81 11.70
N LYS A 240 -13.53 5.06 10.46
CA LYS A 240 -13.59 4.04 9.39
C LYS A 240 -12.20 3.73 8.86
N SER A 241 -11.67 2.55 9.13
CA SER A 241 -10.38 2.08 8.61
C SER A 241 -10.58 1.04 7.50
N LEU A 242 -10.02 1.27 6.31
CA LEU A 242 -10.19 0.42 5.13
C LEU A 242 -8.85 -0.22 4.70
N VAL A 243 -8.82 -1.54 4.55
CA VAL A 243 -7.60 -2.33 4.22
C VAL A 243 -7.51 -2.59 2.73
N ALA A 244 -6.49 -2.08 2.01
CA ALA A 244 -6.32 -2.39 0.59
C ALA A 244 -5.61 -3.75 0.35
N ILE A 245 -6.20 -4.60 -0.49
CA ILE A 245 -5.67 -5.91 -0.89
C ILE A 245 -5.61 -5.99 -2.40
N GLY A 246 -4.41 -5.82 -2.94
CA GLY A 246 -4.08 -5.93 -4.36
C GLY A 246 -2.90 -5.03 -4.70
N GLY A 247 -2.18 -5.35 -5.78
CA GLY A 247 -0.97 -4.64 -6.19
C GLY A 247 -0.36 -5.18 -7.48
N PHE A 248 0.47 -4.33 -8.11
CA PHE A 248 1.01 -4.37 -9.48
C PHE A 248 1.58 -5.71 -9.97
N THR A 249 1.96 -6.62 -9.08
CA THR A 249 2.77 -7.81 -9.40
C THR A 249 2.13 -9.17 -9.08
N HIS A 250 1.00 -9.25 -8.35
CA HIS A 250 0.56 -10.52 -7.74
C HIS A 250 -0.90 -10.92 -7.89
N ALA A 251 -1.61 -10.36 -8.87
CA ALA A 251 -2.94 -10.86 -9.21
C ALA A 251 -2.96 -12.39 -9.42
N SER A 252 -1.89 -12.99 -9.95
CA SER A 252 -1.74 -14.44 -10.16
C SER A 252 -1.60 -15.28 -8.87
N GLU A 253 -1.02 -14.74 -7.80
CA GLU A 253 -0.80 -15.46 -6.52
C GLU A 253 -1.94 -15.28 -5.54
N ILE A 254 -2.58 -14.10 -5.52
CA ILE A 254 -3.91 -13.97 -4.93
C ILE A 254 -4.84 -14.98 -5.61
N VAL A 255 -4.70 -15.17 -6.94
CA VAL A 255 -5.44 -16.18 -7.70
C VAL A 255 -5.03 -17.64 -7.43
N ALA A 256 -3.84 -17.89 -6.91
CA ALA A 256 -3.46 -19.20 -6.38
C ALA A 256 -4.03 -19.42 -4.96
N ALA A 257 -4.09 -18.37 -4.13
CA ALA A 257 -4.80 -18.40 -2.83
C ALA A 257 -6.33 -18.54 -3.00
N LEU A 258 -6.87 -18.22 -4.18
CA LEU A 258 -8.29 -18.43 -4.56
C LEU A 258 -8.71 -19.89 -4.77
N ASP A 259 -7.80 -20.84 -4.62
CA ASP A 259 -8.18 -22.26 -4.50
C ASP A 259 -8.77 -22.59 -3.12
N ASN A 260 -8.62 -21.70 -2.13
CA ASN A 260 -9.32 -21.77 -0.85
C ASN A 260 -9.81 -20.38 -0.36
N PRO A 261 -10.85 -19.81 -0.99
CA PRO A 261 -11.37 -18.48 -0.66
C PRO A 261 -11.93 -18.40 0.77
N SER A 262 -12.30 -19.53 1.38
CA SER A 262 -12.70 -19.61 2.79
C SER A 262 -11.52 -19.41 3.74
N LEU A 263 -10.32 -19.89 3.40
CA LEU A 263 -9.11 -19.64 4.18
C LEU A 263 -8.68 -18.18 4.08
N PHE A 264 -8.70 -17.60 2.87
CA PHE A 264 -8.44 -16.18 2.67
C PHE A 264 -9.43 -15.33 3.48
N SER A 265 -10.74 -15.58 3.35
CA SER A 265 -11.75 -14.84 4.10
C SER A 265 -11.57 -14.98 5.60
N LYS A 266 -11.30 -16.19 6.10
CA LYS A 266 -11.02 -16.41 7.52
C LYS A 266 -9.83 -15.60 8.00
N ASN A 267 -8.74 -15.56 7.24
CA ASN A 267 -7.51 -14.84 7.59
C ASN A 267 -7.70 -13.32 7.50
N SER A 268 -8.34 -12.82 6.45
CA SER A 268 -8.68 -11.40 6.31
C SER A 268 -9.62 -10.94 7.42
N MET A 269 -10.67 -11.71 7.72
CA MET A 269 -11.60 -11.40 8.82
C MET A 269 -10.94 -11.49 10.20
N ALA A 270 -10.01 -12.44 10.38
CA ALA A 270 -9.20 -12.51 11.59
C ALA A 270 -8.32 -11.25 11.73
N PHE A 271 -7.64 -10.84 10.66
CA PHE A 271 -6.83 -9.62 10.61
C PHE A 271 -7.67 -8.35 10.91
N LEU A 272 -8.80 -8.16 10.22
CA LEU A 272 -9.70 -7.03 10.45
C LEU A 272 -10.17 -6.95 11.91
N LYS A 273 -10.64 -8.08 12.47
CA LYS A 273 -11.12 -8.15 13.86
C LYS A 273 -10.01 -7.95 14.87
N LYS A 274 -8.83 -8.50 14.60
CA LYS A 274 -7.64 -8.39 15.44
C LYS A 274 -7.18 -6.94 15.59
N TYR A 275 -7.34 -6.15 14.53
CA TYR A 275 -6.82 -4.79 14.42
C TYR A 275 -7.85 -3.68 14.32
N SER A 276 -9.13 -3.99 14.55
CA SER A 276 -10.22 -3.03 14.52
C SER A 276 -10.34 -2.26 13.19
N PHE A 277 -10.09 -2.91 12.06
CA PHE A 277 -10.37 -2.33 10.74
C PHE A 277 -11.87 -2.50 10.39
N ASP A 278 -12.50 -1.47 9.83
CA ASP A 278 -13.93 -1.46 9.45
C ASP A 278 -14.22 -2.05 8.08
N GLY A 279 -13.20 -2.27 7.25
CA GLY A 279 -13.42 -2.85 5.94
C GLY A 279 -12.15 -3.14 5.16
N ILE A 280 -12.35 -3.66 3.95
CA ILE A 280 -11.31 -4.04 3.00
C ILE A 280 -11.60 -3.33 1.68
N VAL A 281 -10.64 -2.57 1.15
CA VAL A 281 -10.54 -2.25 -0.27
C VAL A 281 -9.89 -3.45 -0.96
N LEU A 282 -10.53 -4.01 -1.97
CA LEU A 282 -9.89 -5.02 -2.81
C LEU A 282 -9.44 -4.31 -4.10
N GLU A 283 -8.15 -4.32 -4.36
CA GLU A 283 -7.55 -3.75 -5.56
C GLU A 283 -7.34 -4.85 -6.60
N PHE A 284 -7.87 -4.63 -7.80
CA PHE A 284 -7.70 -5.54 -8.92
C PHE A 284 -6.80 -4.88 -9.97
N THR A 285 -5.51 -5.13 -9.86
CA THR A 285 -4.48 -4.53 -10.70
C THR A 285 -3.69 -5.59 -11.45
N ASN A 286 -4.40 -6.40 -12.25
CA ASN A 286 -3.95 -7.02 -13.51
C ASN A 286 -4.77 -8.30 -13.82
N GLY A 287 -5.26 -8.40 -15.06
CA GLY A 287 -5.91 -9.59 -15.60
C GLY A 287 -7.32 -9.35 -16.13
N TRP A 288 -7.43 -8.78 -17.34
CA TRP A 288 -8.72 -8.63 -18.05
C TRP A 288 -9.31 -9.97 -18.55
N SER A 289 -8.91 -11.10 -17.97
CA SER A 289 -9.50 -12.40 -18.31
C SER A 289 -10.79 -12.61 -17.51
N ILE A 290 -11.78 -13.23 -18.14
CA ILE A 290 -13.06 -13.56 -17.50
C ILE A 290 -12.82 -14.44 -16.26
N ASP A 291 -11.87 -15.38 -16.33
CA ASP A 291 -11.52 -16.28 -15.24
C ASP A 291 -11.01 -15.54 -13.99
N TYR A 292 -10.21 -14.47 -14.18
CA TYR A 292 -9.72 -13.67 -13.07
C TYR A 292 -10.85 -12.88 -12.39
N MET A 293 -11.78 -12.33 -13.18
CA MET A 293 -12.97 -11.67 -12.63
C MET A 293 -13.87 -12.63 -11.87
N GLU A 294 -14.09 -13.85 -12.36
CA GLU A 294 -14.92 -14.85 -11.67
C GLU A 294 -14.34 -15.29 -10.33
N LYS A 295 -13.01 -15.51 -10.26
CA LYS A 295 -12.35 -15.86 -9.00
C LYS A 295 -12.35 -14.70 -8.01
N TYR A 296 -12.14 -13.47 -8.48
CA TYR A 296 -12.27 -12.27 -7.65
C TYR A 296 -13.69 -12.09 -7.10
N ILE A 297 -14.72 -12.34 -7.92
CA ILE A 297 -16.13 -12.33 -7.48
C ILE A 297 -16.37 -13.40 -6.40
N LYS A 298 -15.82 -14.61 -6.54
CA LYS A 298 -15.91 -15.65 -5.51
C LYS A 298 -15.27 -15.19 -4.19
N LEU A 299 -14.11 -14.55 -4.23
CA LEU A 299 -13.43 -14.00 -3.04
C LEU A 299 -14.31 -13.00 -2.30
N VAL A 300 -14.80 -12.00 -3.02
CA VAL A 300 -15.67 -10.93 -2.49
C VAL A 300 -16.93 -11.54 -1.87
N THR A 301 -17.45 -12.61 -2.46
CA THR A 301 -18.64 -13.31 -1.95
C THR A 301 -18.37 -14.03 -0.63
N VAL A 302 -17.19 -14.60 -0.44
CA VAL A 302 -16.82 -15.34 0.79
C VAL A 302 -16.35 -14.40 1.91
N LEU A 303 -15.93 -13.17 1.61
CA LEU A 303 -15.56 -12.14 2.59
C LEU A 303 -16.76 -11.48 3.28
N LYS A 304 -17.98 -11.71 2.80
CA LYS A 304 -19.24 -11.25 3.40
C LYS A 304 -19.80 -12.28 4.37
#